data_AF-A0A957B9J5-F1
#
_entry.id   AF-A0A957B9J5-F1
#
_cell.length_a   1.000
_cell.length_b   1.000
_cell.length_c   1.000
_cell.angle_alpha   90.00
_cell.angle_beta   90.00
_cell.angle_gamma   90.00
#
_symmetry.space_group_name_H-M   'P 1'
#
loop_
_entity.id
_entity.type
_entity.pdbx_description
1 polymer ?
#
loop_
_entity_poly.entity_id
_entity_poly.type
_entity_poly.pdbx_seq_one_letter_code
_entity_poly.pdbx_strand_id
1 'polypeptide(L)'
;MSDDYKPQPPNLDLIHMVQNARMLHDDEAVPSQVSSVYWIECKRQVDGPAPTARCGEFRVMTRVQDVDELWARIKMATHAGELGYKSKVSTRSAADKQHPDARLICVRTYDAGDSPDLARIEAKLRDLGIDGELPYVRDVE
;
A
#
# COMPACT_ATOMS: atom_id res chain seq x y z
N MET A 1 28.28 4.56 -39.41
CA MET A 1 28.59 5.12 -38.08
C MET A 1 27.64 4.45 -37.11
N SER A 2 28.17 3.56 -36.28
CA SER A 2 27.37 2.81 -35.31
C SER A 2 27.14 3.73 -34.11
N ASP A 3 25.89 4.06 -33.87
CA ASP A 3 25.49 4.87 -32.72
C ASP A 3 25.61 3.99 -31.47
N ASP A 4 26.73 4.17 -30.75
CA ASP A 4 27.08 3.46 -29.52
C ASP A 4 26.19 3.97 -28.37
N TYR A 5 24.88 3.71 -28.45
CA TYR A 5 23.96 4.05 -27.38
C TYR A 5 24.26 3.19 -26.15
N LYS A 6 24.99 3.78 -25.18
CA LYS A 6 25.13 3.22 -23.85
C LYS A 6 24.00 3.77 -22.97
N PRO A 7 23.10 2.94 -22.44
CA PRO A 7 22.05 3.41 -21.54
C PRO A 7 22.71 4.05 -20.32
N GLN A 8 22.35 5.30 -20.03
CA GLN A 8 22.84 5.95 -18.83
C GLN A 8 22.27 5.26 -17.58
N PRO A 9 23.06 5.15 -16.50
CA PRO A 9 22.54 4.63 -15.24
C PRO A 9 21.39 5.52 -14.75
N PRO A 10 20.36 4.94 -14.10
CA PRO A 10 19.22 5.71 -13.61
C PRO A 10 19.68 6.80 -12.64
N ASN A 11 19.17 8.02 -12.81
CA ASN A 11 19.43 9.11 -11.88
C ASN A 11 18.63 8.87 -10.59
N LEU A 12 19.28 8.33 -9.56
CA LEU A 12 18.64 7.97 -8.30
C LEU A 12 18.05 9.18 -7.56
N ASP A 13 18.70 10.34 -7.62
CA ASP A 13 18.21 11.57 -6.98
C ASP A 13 16.91 12.04 -7.62
N LEU A 14 16.84 12.01 -8.95
CA LEU A 14 15.62 12.33 -9.70
C LEU A 14 14.49 11.34 -9.37
N ILE A 15 14.81 10.04 -9.26
CA ILE A 15 13.85 9.00 -8.88
C ILE A 15 13.30 9.28 -7.48
N HIS A 16 14.17 9.56 -6.51
CA HIS A 16 13.74 9.87 -5.14
C HIS A 16 12.89 11.14 -5.09
N MET A 17 13.27 12.20 -5.83
CA MET A 17 12.49 13.44 -5.90
C MET A 17 11.09 13.21 -6.45
N VAL A 18 10.96 12.47 -7.56
CA VAL A 18 9.66 12.16 -8.18
C VAL A 18 8.83 11.26 -7.26
N GLN A 19 9.44 10.28 -6.60
CA GLN A 19 8.75 9.43 -5.63
C GLN A 19 8.24 10.23 -4.43
N ASN A 20 9.05 11.15 -3.89
CA ASN A 20 8.66 12.01 -2.78
C ASN A 20 7.52 12.95 -3.16
N ALA A 21 7.61 13.61 -4.33
CA ALA A 21 6.54 14.46 -4.84
C ALA A 21 5.24 13.68 -5.03
N ARG A 22 5.33 12.46 -5.59
CA ARG A 22 4.17 11.58 -5.72
C ARG A 22 3.55 11.22 -4.37
N MET A 23 4.38 10.86 -3.40
CA MET A 23 3.90 10.49 -2.07
C MET A 23 3.24 11.66 -1.32
N LEU A 24 3.75 12.89 -1.50
CA LEU A 24 3.11 14.08 -0.94
C LEU A 24 1.69 14.26 -1.49
N HIS A 25 1.52 14.09 -2.81
CA HIS A 25 0.18 14.14 -3.43
C HIS A 25 -0.72 12.98 -2.98
N ASP A 26 -0.16 11.78 -2.79
CA ASP A 26 -0.91 10.63 -2.29
C ASP A 26 -1.39 10.84 -0.83
N ASP A 27 -0.65 11.60 -0.01
CA ASP A 27 -1.05 11.87 1.38
C ASP A 27 -2.30 12.76 1.47
N GLU A 28 -2.46 13.71 0.55
CA GLU A 28 -3.64 14.57 0.44
C GLU A 28 -4.78 13.95 -0.38
N ALA A 29 -4.53 12.81 -1.03
CA ALA A 29 -5.48 12.20 -1.95
C ALA A 29 -6.67 11.54 -1.23
N VAL A 30 -7.87 11.74 -1.81
CA VAL A 30 -9.12 11.09 -1.39
C VAL A 30 -9.44 9.97 -2.40
N PRO A 31 -9.31 8.68 -2.03
CA PRO A 31 -9.39 7.57 -2.99
C PRO A 31 -10.63 7.54 -3.87
N SER A 32 -11.80 7.92 -3.35
CA SER A 32 -13.05 7.96 -4.11
C SER A 32 -13.08 9.03 -5.21
N GLN A 33 -12.26 10.08 -5.09
CA GLN A 33 -12.25 11.24 -5.99
C GLN A 33 -11.13 11.20 -7.03
N VAL A 34 -10.24 10.21 -6.93
CA VAL A 34 -9.08 10.08 -7.81
C VAL A 34 -9.37 9.05 -8.90
N SER A 35 -9.21 9.45 -10.18
CA SER A 35 -9.42 8.55 -11.32
C SER A 35 -8.20 8.41 -12.23
N SER A 36 -7.22 9.32 -12.11
CA SER A 36 -6.03 9.40 -12.96
C SER A 36 -4.91 8.44 -12.55
N VAL A 37 -4.93 7.99 -11.30
CA VAL A 37 -3.93 7.08 -10.75
C VAL A 37 -4.62 5.90 -10.11
N TYR A 38 -4.03 4.71 -10.21
CA TYR A 38 -4.67 3.46 -9.78
C TYR A 38 -4.52 3.18 -8.30
N TRP A 39 -3.41 3.65 -7.72
CA TRP A 39 -3.03 3.40 -6.33
C TRP A 39 -2.60 4.71 -5.70
N ILE A 40 -3.06 4.90 -4.47
CA ILE A 40 -2.53 5.87 -3.51
C ILE A 40 -1.76 5.07 -2.47
N GLU A 41 -0.57 5.52 -2.09
CA GLU A 41 0.27 4.82 -1.11
C GLU A 41 0.61 5.70 0.09
N CYS A 42 0.76 5.08 1.26
CA CYS A 42 1.35 5.71 2.44
C CYS A 42 2.41 4.78 3.05
N LYS A 43 3.45 5.34 3.66
CA LYS A 43 4.51 4.59 4.35
C LYS A 43 4.52 4.93 5.82
N ARG A 44 5.04 4.02 6.64
CA ARG A 44 5.33 4.34 8.04
C ARG A 44 6.31 5.52 8.12
N GLN A 45 6.11 6.37 9.13
CA GLN A 45 6.96 7.53 9.40
C GLN A 45 7.89 7.31 10.61
N VAL A 46 7.91 6.07 11.11
CA VAL A 46 8.78 5.60 12.18
C VAL A 46 9.75 4.55 11.67
N ASP A 47 10.86 4.39 12.38
CA ASP A 47 11.84 3.34 12.10
C ASP A 47 11.22 1.94 12.27
N GLY A 48 11.76 0.99 11.53
CA GLY A 48 11.30 -0.39 11.55
C GLY A 48 12.07 -1.26 10.57
N PRO A 49 11.80 -2.57 10.55
CA PRO A 49 12.51 -3.50 9.68
C PRO A 49 12.31 -3.15 8.21
N ALA A 50 13.37 -3.32 7.42
CA ALA A 50 13.29 -3.24 5.97
C ALA A 50 12.56 -4.48 5.41
N PRO A 51 11.80 -4.35 4.30
CA PRO A 51 11.17 -5.49 3.65
C PRO A 51 12.19 -6.55 3.21
N THR A 52 11.87 -7.82 3.41
CA THR A 52 12.66 -8.97 2.92
C THR A 52 12.02 -9.54 1.65
N ALA A 53 12.68 -10.50 1.02
CA ALA A 53 12.12 -11.25 -0.12
C ALA A 53 10.83 -12.03 0.25
N ARG A 54 10.56 -12.23 1.54
CA ARG A 54 9.35 -12.91 2.02
C ARG A 54 8.20 -11.95 2.33
N CYS A 55 8.25 -10.71 1.86
CA CYS A 55 7.16 -9.75 2.09
C CYS A 55 5.79 -10.26 1.59
N GLY A 56 4.73 -9.66 2.10
CA GLY A 56 3.37 -10.00 1.71
C GLY A 56 2.39 -8.89 2.05
N GLU A 57 1.11 -9.19 1.98
CA GLU A 57 0.06 -8.23 2.26
C GLU A 57 -1.21 -8.85 2.83
N PHE A 58 -1.80 -8.14 3.79
CA PHE A 58 -3.21 -8.31 4.12
C PHE A 58 -4.07 -7.54 3.12
N ARG A 59 -5.15 -8.16 2.64
CA ARG A 59 -6.07 -7.57 1.67
C ARG A 59 -7.41 -7.24 2.32
N VAL A 60 -7.75 -5.96 2.34
CA VAL A 60 -9.00 -5.44 2.88
C VAL A 60 -9.88 -5.01 1.71
N MET A 61 -10.99 -5.72 1.52
CA MET A 61 -11.98 -5.36 0.51
C MET A 61 -12.97 -4.35 1.09
N THR A 62 -13.22 -3.27 0.36
CA THR A 62 -14.21 -2.25 0.70
C THR A 62 -14.93 -1.78 -0.56
N ARG A 63 -15.77 -0.74 -0.45
CA ARG A 63 -16.49 -0.12 -1.56
C ARG A 63 -16.24 1.39 -1.61
N VAL A 64 -16.51 1.99 -2.76
CA VAL A 64 -16.27 3.42 -3.02
C VAL A 64 -16.90 4.36 -2.00
N GLN A 65 -18.06 4.01 -1.41
CA GLN A 65 -18.72 4.85 -0.42
C GLN A 65 -18.08 4.79 0.98
N ASP A 66 -17.30 3.74 1.27
CA ASP A 66 -16.69 3.49 2.59
C ASP A 66 -15.16 3.66 2.58
N VAL A 67 -14.56 3.75 1.38
CA VAL A 67 -13.11 3.66 1.18
C VAL A 67 -12.35 4.83 1.80
N ASP A 68 -12.89 6.05 1.76
CA ASP A 68 -12.17 7.24 2.22
C ASP A 68 -11.97 7.24 3.74
N GLU A 69 -13.03 6.93 4.49
CA GLU A 69 -12.97 6.84 5.95
C GLU A 69 -12.10 5.66 6.41
N LEU A 70 -12.22 4.51 5.75
CA LEU A 70 -11.38 3.36 6.05
C LEU A 70 -9.90 3.63 5.72
N TRP A 71 -9.63 4.28 4.58
CA TRP A 71 -8.28 4.65 4.18
C TRP A 71 -7.66 5.64 5.15
N ALA A 72 -8.40 6.65 5.63
CA ALA A 72 -7.89 7.60 6.61
C ALA A 72 -7.39 6.90 7.89
N ARG A 73 -8.17 5.96 8.42
CA ARG A 73 -7.79 5.14 9.59
C ARG A 73 -6.54 4.30 9.33
N ILE A 74 -6.50 3.58 8.21
CA ILE A 74 -5.35 2.74 7.83
C ILE A 74 -4.09 3.59 7.60
N LYS A 75 -4.23 4.75 6.95
CA LYS A 75 -3.14 5.68 6.69
C LYS A 75 -2.51 6.18 7.99
N MET A 76 -3.34 6.61 8.94
CA MET A 76 -2.87 7.04 10.27
C MET A 76 -2.11 5.92 11.00
N ALA A 77 -2.70 4.71 11.06
CA ALA A 77 -2.07 3.56 11.71
C ALA A 77 -0.77 3.11 10.99
N THR A 78 -0.71 3.26 9.67
CA THR A 78 0.50 3.00 8.88
C THR A 78 1.59 4.00 9.24
N HIS A 79 1.29 5.31 9.23
CA HIS A 79 2.25 6.36 9.61
C HIS A 79 2.84 6.15 11.01
N ALA A 80 1.99 5.78 11.97
CA ALA A 80 2.39 5.48 13.34
C ALA A 80 3.20 4.18 13.50
N GLY A 81 3.38 3.38 12.43
CA GLY A 81 4.06 2.08 12.49
C GLY A 81 3.26 0.97 13.18
N GLU A 82 1.97 1.18 13.40
CA GLU A 82 1.08 0.21 14.04
C GLU A 82 0.62 -0.87 13.05
N LEU A 83 0.75 -0.62 11.74
CA LEU A 83 0.57 -1.62 10.69
C LEU A 83 1.94 -2.04 10.14
N GLY A 84 1.98 -2.48 8.88
CA GLY A 84 3.20 -2.84 8.19
C GLY A 84 3.99 -1.63 7.67
N TYR A 85 4.96 -1.86 6.80
CA TYR A 85 5.87 -0.80 6.33
C TYR A 85 5.24 0.17 5.33
N LYS A 86 4.16 -0.25 4.68
CA LYS A 86 3.46 0.50 3.64
C LYS A 86 2.01 0.03 3.54
N SER A 87 1.11 0.94 3.21
CA SER A 87 -0.24 0.59 2.78
C SER A 87 -0.54 1.22 1.43
N LYS A 88 -1.43 0.62 0.65
CA LYS A 88 -1.92 1.18 -0.60
C LYS A 88 -3.40 0.95 -0.77
N VAL A 89 -4.09 1.88 -1.40
CA VAL A 89 -5.52 1.79 -1.70
C VAL A 89 -5.77 1.97 -3.19
N SER A 90 -6.61 1.12 -3.76
CA SER A 90 -7.02 1.25 -5.14
C SER A 90 -8.03 2.39 -5.25
N THR A 91 -7.91 3.21 -6.27
CA THR A 91 -8.84 4.32 -6.56
C THR A 91 -9.99 3.90 -7.48
N ARG A 92 -9.80 2.74 -8.14
CA ARG A 92 -10.75 2.11 -9.06
C ARG A 92 -10.91 0.64 -8.72
N SER A 93 -12.00 0.06 -9.21
CA SER A 93 -12.16 -1.39 -9.22
C SER A 93 -11.12 -2.03 -10.15
N ALA A 94 -10.55 -3.16 -9.73
CA ALA A 94 -9.67 -3.92 -10.60
C ALA A 94 -10.51 -4.63 -11.67
N ALA A 95 -9.96 -4.78 -12.88
CA ALA A 95 -10.70 -5.26 -14.05
C ALA A 95 -11.26 -6.69 -13.86
N ASP A 96 -10.72 -7.45 -12.92
CA ASP A 96 -11.09 -8.81 -12.54
C ASP A 96 -12.11 -8.87 -11.37
N LYS A 97 -12.49 -7.73 -10.79
CA LYS A 97 -13.42 -7.69 -9.65
C LYS A 97 -14.87 -7.65 -10.13
N GLN A 98 -15.70 -8.44 -9.45
CA GLN A 98 -17.12 -8.64 -9.76
C GLN A 98 -18.00 -7.38 -9.62
N HIS A 99 -17.51 -6.30 -8.98
CA HIS A 99 -18.31 -5.11 -8.70
C HIS A 99 -17.58 -3.79 -9.05
N PRO A 100 -18.23 -2.84 -9.75
CA PRO A 100 -17.61 -1.56 -10.14
C PRO A 100 -17.22 -0.68 -8.95
N ASP A 101 -17.94 -0.81 -7.83
CA ASP A 101 -17.66 -0.05 -6.62
C ASP A 101 -16.58 -0.68 -5.73
N ALA A 102 -16.09 -1.88 -6.06
CA ALA A 102 -15.09 -2.54 -5.24
C ALA A 102 -13.81 -1.70 -5.16
N ARG A 103 -13.24 -1.65 -3.96
CA ARG A 103 -11.94 -1.03 -3.66
C ARG A 103 -11.12 -2.02 -2.84
N LEU A 104 -9.82 -2.01 -3.05
CA LEU A 104 -8.88 -2.88 -2.36
C LEU A 104 -7.85 -2.03 -1.61
N ILE A 105 -7.69 -2.31 -0.33
CA ILE A 105 -6.59 -1.78 0.47
C ILE A 105 -5.62 -2.94 0.77
N CYS A 106 -4.34 -2.75 0.46
CA CYS A 106 -3.29 -3.71 0.79
C CYS A 106 -2.39 -3.13 1.89
N VAL A 107 -2.21 -3.88 2.97
CA VAL A 107 -1.30 -3.53 4.08
C VAL A 107 -0.07 -4.44 3.98
N ARG A 108 1.07 -3.85 3.65
CA ARG A 108 2.30 -4.55 3.29
C ARG A 108 3.12 -4.94 4.52
N THR A 109 3.42 -6.22 4.67
CA THR A 109 4.23 -6.77 5.75
C THR A 109 5.66 -6.98 5.27
N TYR A 110 6.63 -6.80 6.17
CA TYR A 110 8.03 -6.81 5.78
C TYR A 110 8.56 -8.25 5.56
N ASP A 111 8.06 -9.22 6.32
CA ASP A 111 8.45 -10.63 6.23
C ASP A 111 7.30 -11.55 6.68
N ALA A 112 6.88 -12.47 5.81
CA ALA A 112 5.82 -13.44 6.10
C ALA A 112 6.23 -14.52 7.12
N GLY A 113 7.52 -14.62 7.45
CA GLY A 113 8.04 -15.51 8.49
C GLY A 113 7.97 -14.92 9.90
N ASP A 114 7.73 -13.61 10.06
CA ASP A 114 7.56 -12.99 11.36
C ASP A 114 6.09 -13.11 11.83
N SER A 115 5.73 -14.29 12.31
CA SER A 115 4.38 -14.55 12.81
C SER A 115 3.93 -13.60 13.94
N PRO A 116 4.79 -13.21 14.91
CA PRO A 116 4.46 -12.16 15.87
C PRO A 116 4.04 -10.82 15.24
N ASP A 117 4.78 -10.32 14.24
CA ASP A 117 4.41 -9.07 13.55
C ASP A 117 3.12 -9.22 12.75
N LEU A 118 2.93 -10.35 12.07
CA LEU A 118 1.67 -10.65 11.36
C LEU A 118 0.46 -10.63 12.30
N ALA A 119 0.56 -11.28 13.47
CA ALA A 119 -0.52 -11.30 14.45
C ALA A 119 -0.80 -9.91 15.04
N ARG A 120 0.25 -9.11 15.28
CA ARG A 120 0.13 -7.71 15.73
C ARG A 120 -0.60 -6.85 14.70
N ILE A 121 -0.26 -6.99 13.42
CA ILE A 121 -0.89 -6.25 12.33
C ILE A 121 -2.35 -6.70 12.16
N GLU A 122 -2.63 -7.99 12.19
CA GLU A 122 -4.01 -8.50 12.11
C GLU A 122 -4.86 -7.96 13.25
N ALA A 123 -4.37 -8.05 14.50
CA ALA A 123 -5.08 -7.52 15.67
C ALA A 123 -5.37 -6.02 15.51
N LYS A 124 -4.39 -5.24 15.05
CA LYS A 124 -4.60 -3.81 14.80
C LYS A 124 -5.64 -3.55 13.70
N LEU A 125 -5.67 -4.36 12.65
CA LEU A 125 -6.70 -4.25 11.61
C LEU A 125 -8.10 -4.55 12.18
N ARG A 126 -8.23 -5.51 13.10
CA ARG A 126 -9.50 -5.75 13.82
C ARG A 126 -9.90 -4.56 14.69
N ASP A 127 -8.97 -3.98 15.44
CA ASP A 127 -9.23 -2.79 16.27
C ASP A 127 -9.67 -1.58 15.43
N LEU A 128 -9.25 -1.50 14.16
CA LEU A 128 -9.70 -0.48 13.22
C LEU A 128 -11.10 -0.76 12.65
N GLY A 129 -11.78 -1.83 13.06
CA GLY A 129 -13.14 -2.20 12.61
C GLY A 129 -13.17 -2.96 11.29
N ILE A 130 -12.08 -3.66 10.93
CA ILE A 130 -12.05 -4.54 9.77
C ILE A 130 -12.49 -5.93 10.21
N ASP A 131 -13.79 -6.15 10.12
CA ASP A 131 -14.43 -7.42 10.47
C ASP A 131 -14.49 -8.37 9.26
N GLY A 132 -14.49 -9.68 9.51
CA GLY A 132 -14.64 -10.71 8.47
C GLY A 132 -13.32 -11.30 7.95
N GLU A 133 -13.33 -11.83 6.72
CA GLU A 133 -12.16 -12.47 6.14
C GLU A 133 -11.06 -11.43 5.86
N LEU A 134 -9.84 -11.75 6.28
CA LEU A 134 -8.65 -10.93 6.04
C LEU A 134 -7.60 -11.78 5.31
N PRO A 135 -7.72 -11.96 3.98
CA PRO A 135 -6.79 -12.79 3.23
C PRO A 135 -5.37 -12.22 3.31
N TYR A 136 -4.41 -13.09 3.60
CA TYR A 136 -2.99 -12.78 3.53
C TYR A 136 -2.38 -13.42 2.28
N VAL A 137 -1.68 -12.62 1.48
CA VAL A 137 -1.03 -13.06 0.25
C VAL A 137 0.46 -12.76 0.34
N ARG A 138 1.30 -13.78 0.18
CA ARG A 138 2.74 -13.59 0.05
C ARG A 138 3.06 -13.11 -1.35
N ASP A 139 4.05 -12.23 -1.46
CA ASP A 139 4.67 -11.99 -2.76
C ASP A 139 5.36 -13.29 -3.15
N VAL A 140 4.94 -13.86 -4.27
CA VAL A 140 5.65 -14.98 -4.89
C VAL A 140 6.90 -14.43 -5.57
N GLU A 141 8.03 -15.13 -5.40
CA GLU A 141 9.18 -14.97 -6.30
C GLU A 141 8.82 -15.44 -7.72
#